data_AF-A0A0U5CI74-F1
#
_entry.id   AF-A0A0U5CI74-F1
#
_cell.length_a   1.000
_cell.length_b   1.000
_cell.length_c   1.000
_cell.angle_alpha   90.00
_cell.angle_beta   90.00
_cell.angle_gamma   90.00
#
_symmetry.space_group_name_H-M   'P 1'
#
loop_
_entity.id
_entity.type
_entity.pdbx_description
1 polymer ?
#
loop_
_entity_poly.entity_id
_entity_poly.type
_entity_poly.pdbx_seq_one_letter_code
_entity_poly.pdbx_strand_id
1 'polypeptide(L)'
;MKFARICITKYSRQGFKSGDEMGLIFDQHTCKAAFVEHFEDMMPVVDNGYGWKPLEEIYNAYLEMIDEGTVEVSKLDASSKKLTWTRESNWDKIGPWLWHEFTDIDVRKSALAFKRLTDAIETRLPLQQPASTESVPQQETDSPPWSDSSVLDAAHIPVGTFARAFCEETARLGRNLSFQYIAPGIRIPTAEEFIAQPFYARHTQKPHYSMPGYLFCTEDPENPSNSATPESVTWLYHDEEAIPAGLYTKGHSRMSQLCQDSCHLILPFKFGSNGWARLSDLEVFGMKPWDDRPEPADVNADLYQPGYNGFIPLHSVRLHKVLTNWAERIESGDWIVTENGVAGGLEKWREADTEDGWQKYWIPLAW
;
A
#
# COMPACT_ATOMS: atom_id res chain seq x y z
N MET A 1 -9.51 36.34 7.97
CA MET A 1 -8.10 36.16 8.39
C MET A 1 -8.04 36.04 9.92
N LYS A 2 -8.24 34.83 10.46
CA LYS A 2 -7.99 34.50 11.87
C LYS A 2 -6.74 33.62 11.90
N PHE A 3 -5.56 34.23 11.81
CA PHE A 3 -4.34 33.54 12.23
C PHE A 3 -4.33 33.49 13.76
N ALA A 4 -5.08 32.54 14.32
CA ALA A 4 -5.06 32.25 15.74
C ALA A 4 -3.83 31.36 16.01
N ARG A 5 -2.70 32.03 16.30
CA ARG A 5 -1.52 31.50 17.01
C ARG A 5 -1.29 29.98 16.86
N ILE A 6 -0.90 29.57 15.65
CA ILE A 6 -0.22 28.29 15.45
C ILE A 6 1.09 28.36 16.24
N CYS A 7 1.25 27.48 17.23
CA CYS A 7 2.53 27.33 17.90
C CYS A 7 3.35 26.32 17.09
N ILE A 8 4.23 26.82 16.22
CA ILE A 8 5.20 25.99 15.51
C ILE A 8 6.21 25.52 16.57
N THR A 9 6.05 24.28 17.03
CA THR A 9 7.03 23.67 17.93
C THR A 9 8.02 22.92 17.05
N LYS A 10 9.17 23.54 16.79
CA LYS A 10 10.18 23.03 15.86
C LYS A 10 10.85 21.77 16.42
N TYR A 11 10.24 20.60 16.26
CA TYR A 11 10.97 19.33 16.29
C TYR A 11 11.67 19.17 14.94
N SER A 12 12.69 20.01 14.70
CA SER A 12 13.50 19.85 13.48
C SER A 12 14.22 18.52 13.54
N ARG A 13 14.19 17.81 12.41
CA ARG A 13 14.94 16.61 12.04
C ARG A 13 14.14 15.30 12.16
N GLN A 14 13.17 15.09 11.28
CA GLN A 14 13.28 13.97 10.33
C GLN A 14 14.00 14.51 9.08
N GLY A 15 14.78 13.68 8.40
CA GLY A 15 15.77 14.07 7.41
C GLY A 15 15.22 13.97 6.01
N PHE A 16 13.91 14.13 5.86
CA PHE A 16 13.33 14.16 4.54
C PHE A 16 13.84 15.41 3.82
N LYS A 17 14.41 15.23 2.62
CA LYS A 17 14.92 16.30 1.74
C LYS A 17 15.67 17.44 2.46
N SER A 18 16.79 17.15 3.12
CA SER A 18 17.60 18.19 3.79
C SER A 18 16.87 18.91 4.94
N GLY A 19 15.97 18.19 5.63
CA GLY A 19 15.34 18.58 6.88
C GLY A 19 13.88 18.94 6.68
N ASP A 20 12.98 18.24 7.36
CA ASP A 20 11.58 18.69 7.45
C ASP A 20 11.60 20.13 7.96
N GLU A 21 11.11 21.04 7.12
CA GLU A 21 11.18 22.47 7.43
C GLU A 21 10.25 22.81 8.61
N MET A 22 9.21 21.98 8.84
CA MET A 22 8.07 22.24 9.73
C MET A 22 7.98 21.27 10.92
N GLY A 23 7.65 19.99 10.70
CA GLY A 23 7.41 18.98 11.76
C GLY A 23 5.97 18.99 12.29
N LEU A 24 5.78 18.78 13.59
CA LEU A 24 4.44 18.81 14.20
C LEU A 24 3.92 20.24 14.39
N ILE A 25 2.74 20.50 13.83
CA ILE A 25 1.99 21.73 14.02
C ILE A 25 0.87 21.45 15.02
N PHE A 26 0.70 22.31 16.03
CA PHE A 26 -0.34 22.17 17.06
C PHE A 26 -1.27 23.38 17.04
N ASP A 27 -2.57 23.13 16.91
CA ASP A 27 -3.63 24.13 17.05
C ASP A 27 -4.11 24.16 18.50
N GLN A 28 -3.82 25.27 19.19
CA GLN A 28 -4.19 25.49 20.58
C GLN A 28 -5.70 25.64 20.80
N HIS A 29 -6.49 25.91 19.75
CA HIS A 29 -7.94 26.08 19.88
C HIS A 29 -8.68 24.76 19.81
N THR A 30 -8.33 23.92 18.83
CA THR A 30 -8.94 22.59 18.67
C THR A 30 -8.23 21.51 19.50
N CYS A 31 -7.06 21.83 20.08
CA CYS A 31 -6.17 20.90 20.76
C CYS A 31 -5.77 19.70 19.88
N LYS A 32 -5.68 19.93 18.57
CA LYS A 32 -5.23 18.94 17.59
C LYS A 32 -3.85 19.27 17.07
N ALA A 33 -3.19 18.27 16.52
CA ALA A 33 -1.92 18.38 15.81
C ALA A 33 -2.00 17.75 14.43
N ALA A 34 -1.06 18.11 13.57
CA ALA A 34 -0.79 17.47 12.30
C ALA A 34 0.72 17.50 12.04
N PHE A 35 1.26 16.39 11.53
CA PHE A 35 2.62 16.37 10.99
C PHE A 35 2.63 16.99 9.59
N VAL A 36 3.55 17.92 9.38
CA VAL A 36 3.77 18.58 8.09
C VAL A 36 5.24 18.43 7.72
N GLU A 37 5.48 17.79 6.58
CA GLU A 37 6.82 17.51 6.09
C GLU A 37 7.49 18.77 5.52
N HIS A 38 6.85 19.39 4.52
CA HIS A 38 7.37 20.55 3.83
C HIS A 38 6.45 21.77 4.00
N PHE A 39 6.99 22.98 3.87
CA PHE A 39 6.19 24.21 3.94
C PHE A 39 5.04 24.22 2.92
N GLU A 40 5.25 23.62 1.74
CA GLU A 40 4.23 23.50 0.69
C GLU A 40 3.04 22.60 1.11
N ASP A 41 3.29 21.61 1.99
CA ASP A 41 2.25 20.74 2.53
C ASP A 41 1.47 21.39 3.69
N MET A 42 1.85 22.61 4.08
CA MET A 42 1.15 23.37 5.13
C MET A 42 -0.22 23.84 4.66
N MET A 43 -0.36 24.25 3.40
CA MET A 43 -1.61 24.80 2.87
C MET A 43 -2.80 23.83 3.01
N PRO A 44 -2.71 22.56 2.56
CA PRO A 44 -3.80 21.59 2.76
C PRO A 44 -4.21 21.42 4.23
N VAL A 45 -3.24 21.46 5.14
CA VAL A 45 -3.50 21.29 6.58
C VAL A 45 -4.14 22.53 7.20
N VAL A 46 -3.64 23.73 6.88
CA VAL A 46 -4.07 24.98 7.51
C VAL A 46 -5.34 25.54 6.90
N ASP A 47 -5.45 25.49 5.57
CA ASP A 47 -6.58 26.09 4.86
C ASP A 47 -7.78 25.14 4.80
N ASN A 48 -7.55 23.84 4.61
CA ASN A 48 -8.63 22.85 4.45
C ASN A 48 -8.89 22.01 5.71
N GLY A 49 -7.97 22.04 6.68
CA GLY A 49 -8.13 21.27 7.91
C GLY A 49 -7.81 19.77 7.75
N TYR A 50 -7.05 19.39 6.72
CA TYR A 50 -6.67 17.98 6.53
C TYR A 50 -5.62 17.53 7.55
N GLY A 51 -5.66 16.25 7.93
CA GLY A 51 -4.66 15.64 8.80
C GLY A 51 -4.68 16.07 10.28
N TRP A 52 -5.59 16.94 10.72
CA TRP A 52 -5.68 17.28 12.15
C TRP A 52 -6.21 16.12 13.00
N LYS A 53 -5.39 15.67 13.94
CA LYS A 53 -5.68 14.58 14.88
C LYS A 53 -5.44 15.00 16.34
N PRO A 54 -6.11 14.39 17.32
CA PRO A 54 -5.66 14.46 18.71
C PRO A 54 -4.17 14.10 18.81
N LEU A 55 -3.43 14.81 19.67
CA LEU A 55 -1.99 14.61 19.81
C LEU A 55 -1.68 13.18 20.30
N GLU A 56 -2.57 12.61 21.10
CA GLU A 56 -2.50 11.24 21.58
C GLU A 56 -2.54 10.21 20.43
N GLU A 57 -3.33 10.45 19.39
CA GLU A 57 -3.37 9.57 18.22
C GLU A 57 -2.05 9.59 17.46
N ILE A 58 -1.45 10.78 17.30
CA ILE A 58 -0.14 10.92 16.64
C ILE A 58 0.95 10.22 17.45
N TYR A 59 0.98 10.42 18.78
CA TYR A 59 1.97 9.75 19.61
C TYR A 59 1.77 8.25 19.69
N ASN A 60 0.53 7.75 19.68
CA ASN A 60 0.28 6.31 19.57
C ASN A 60 0.83 5.76 18.25
N ALA A 61 0.61 6.43 17.12
CA ALA A 61 1.21 6.04 15.84
C ALA A 61 2.75 6.01 15.91
N TYR A 62 3.39 6.97 16.61
CA TYR A 62 4.84 6.98 16.78
C TYR A 62 5.35 5.86 17.68
N LEU A 63 4.59 5.48 18.71
CA LEU A 63 4.92 4.32 19.54
C LEU A 63 4.79 3.03 18.72
N GLU A 64 3.74 2.90 17.91
CA GLU A 64 3.55 1.76 17.01
C GLU A 64 4.69 1.67 15.97
N MET A 65 5.15 2.79 15.41
CA MET A 65 6.35 2.85 14.54
C MET A 65 7.60 2.29 15.21
N ILE A 66 7.79 2.59 16.50
CA ILE A 66 8.96 2.14 17.27
C ILE A 66 8.82 0.65 17.62
N ASP A 67 7.64 0.23 18.06
CA ASP A 67 7.35 -1.16 18.43
C ASP A 67 7.43 -2.10 17.22
N GLU A 68 7.03 -1.62 16.03
CA GLU A 68 7.18 -2.33 14.76
C GLU A 68 8.61 -2.26 14.21
N GLY A 69 9.47 -1.42 14.79
CA GLY A 69 10.85 -1.23 14.39
C GLY A 69 10.99 -0.45 13.09
N THR A 70 9.93 0.18 12.58
CA THR A 70 10.01 1.09 11.42
C THR A 70 10.87 2.30 11.77
N VAL A 71 10.77 2.78 13.01
CA VAL A 71 11.63 3.81 13.57
C VAL A 71 12.48 3.23 14.69
N GLU A 72 13.80 3.33 14.56
CA GLU A 72 14.76 2.92 15.56
C GLU A 72 15.37 4.14 16.27
N VAL A 73 15.38 4.08 17.60
CA VAL A 73 16.04 5.09 18.44
C VAL A 73 17.47 4.66 18.73
N SER A 74 18.41 5.54 18.45
CA SER A 74 19.83 5.34 18.70
C SER A 74 20.10 5.09 20.18
N LYS A 75 21.04 4.21 20.46
CA LYS A 75 21.56 3.96 21.81
C LYS A 75 22.89 4.68 21.96
N LEU A 76 23.13 5.26 23.14
CA LEU A 76 24.44 5.80 23.45
C LEU A 76 25.37 4.65 23.84
N ASP A 77 26.38 4.40 23.01
CA ASP A 77 27.45 3.49 23.39
C ASP A 77 28.33 4.16 24.46
N ALA A 78 28.28 3.59 25.67
CA ALA A 78 29.00 4.09 26.83
C ALA A 78 30.53 4.13 26.63
N SER A 79 31.07 3.28 25.77
CA SER A 79 32.51 3.16 25.52
C SER A 79 33.01 4.15 24.47
N SER A 80 32.28 4.32 23.36
CA SER A 80 32.66 5.20 22.26
C SER A 80 32.07 6.60 22.35
N LYS A 81 31.10 6.82 23.25
CA LYS A 81 30.25 8.03 23.35
C LYS A 81 29.57 8.41 22.04
N LYS A 82 29.39 7.44 21.14
CA LYS A 82 28.69 7.63 19.86
C LYS A 82 27.30 7.05 19.94
N LEU A 83 26.40 7.64 19.16
CA LEU A 83 25.09 7.07 18.89
C LEU A 83 25.27 5.87 17.96
N THR A 84 24.70 4.74 18.34
CA THR A 84 24.71 3.50 17.57
C THR A 84 23.29 3.02 17.33
N TRP A 85 23.11 2.33 16.21
CA TRP A 85 21.87 1.69 15.81
C TRP A 85 22.19 0.21 15.59
N THR A 86 21.19 -0.63 15.80
CA THR A 86 21.28 -2.08 15.64
C THR A 86 21.31 -2.48 14.17
N ARG A 87 20.63 -1.74 13.31
CA ARG A 87 20.65 -1.93 11.85
C ARG A 87 21.45 -0.83 11.16
N GLU A 88 22.19 -1.25 10.13
CA GLU A 88 22.77 -0.31 9.19
C GLU A 88 21.66 0.23 8.29
N SER A 89 21.74 1.52 7.96
CA SER A 89 20.84 2.15 7.01
C SER A 89 21.68 2.93 6.00
N ASN A 90 21.21 2.91 4.76
CA ASN A 90 21.79 3.69 3.66
C ASN A 90 21.39 5.18 3.73
N TRP A 91 20.57 5.56 4.71
CA TRP A 91 20.07 6.91 4.90
C TRP A 91 20.95 7.74 5.83
N ASP A 92 20.94 9.05 5.61
CA ASP A 92 21.50 9.99 6.56
C ASP A 92 20.79 9.82 7.91
N LYS A 93 21.57 9.57 8.94
CA LYS A 93 21.08 9.41 10.32
C LYS A 93 20.55 10.74 10.81
N ILE A 94 19.33 10.73 11.35
CA ILE A 94 18.64 11.96 11.67
C ILE A 94 18.62 12.17 13.18
N GLY A 95 19.67 12.80 13.68
CA GLY A 95 19.84 12.91 15.14
C GLY A 95 19.86 11.50 15.76
N PRO A 96 19.00 11.20 16.74
CA PRO A 96 18.92 9.86 17.32
C PRO A 96 18.03 8.89 16.52
N TRP A 97 17.32 9.32 15.48
CA TRP A 97 16.30 8.49 14.82
C TRP A 97 16.84 7.87 13.54
N LEU A 98 16.47 6.62 13.31
CA LEU A 98 16.73 5.89 12.07
C LEU A 98 15.44 5.29 11.55
N TRP A 99 15.13 5.58 10.29
CA TRP A 99 13.98 5.01 9.59
C TRP A 99 14.41 3.79 8.78
N HIS A 100 13.63 2.73 8.87
CA HIS A 100 13.78 1.52 8.07
C HIS A 100 12.76 1.53 6.92
N GLU A 101 13.22 1.11 5.75
CA GLU A 101 12.39 1.06 4.52
C GLU A 101 11.21 0.09 4.67
N PHE A 102 11.46 -1.02 5.36
CA PHE A 102 10.50 -1.99 5.85
C PHE A 102 11.17 -2.83 6.94
N THR A 103 10.37 -3.58 7.69
CA THR A 103 10.82 -4.43 8.79
C THR A 103 10.40 -5.87 8.58
N ASP A 104 11.00 -6.79 9.35
CA ASP A 104 10.57 -8.19 9.38
C ASP A 104 9.13 -8.31 9.91
N ILE A 105 8.66 -7.34 10.70
CA ILE A 105 7.28 -7.26 11.17
C ILE A 105 6.34 -6.97 10.00
N ASP A 106 6.67 -6.01 9.13
CA ASP A 106 5.86 -5.65 7.96
C ASP A 106 5.71 -6.84 6.99
N VAL A 107 6.82 -7.56 6.75
CA VAL A 107 6.85 -8.78 5.93
C VAL A 107 5.97 -9.86 6.55
N ARG A 108 6.13 -10.15 7.85
CA ARG A 108 5.31 -11.16 8.55
C ARG A 108 3.83 -10.78 8.57
N LYS A 109 3.47 -9.53 8.86
CA LYS A 109 2.08 -9.06 8.84
C LYS A 109 1.45 -9.28 7.47
N SER A 110 2.16 -8.92 6.40
CA SER A 110 1.68 -9.06 5.03
C SER A 110 1.56 -10.53 4.62
N ALA A 111 2.55 -11.36 4.95
CA ALA A 111 2.50 -12.80 4.69
C ALA A 111 1.37 -13.50 5.47
N LEU A 112 1.13 -13.11 6.72
CA LEU A 112 0.01 -13.62 7.52
C LEU A 112 -1.35 -13.15 6.99
N ALA A 113 -1.46 -11.89 6.53
CA ALA A 113 -2.68 -11.39 5.89
C ALA A 113 -2.97 -12.14 4.58
N PHE A 114 -1.95 -12.40 3.76
CA PHE A 114 -2.07 -13.24 2.57
C PHE A 114 -2.48 -14.69 2.91
N LYS A 115 -1.90 -15.25 3.97
CA LYS A 115 -2.30 -16.58 4.48
C LYS A 115 -3.77 -16.59 4.92
N ARG A 116 -4.21 -15.60 5.70
CA ARG A 116 -5.61 -15.48 6.13
C ARG A 116 -6.55 -15.39 4.94
N LEU A 117 -6.19 -14.59 3.93
CA LEU A 117 -6.95 -14.46 2.70
C LEU A 117 -7.09 -15.81 1.98
N THR A 118 -5.98 -16.50 1.74
CA THR A 118 -5.99 -17.81 1.07
C THR A 118 -6.74 -18.87 1.87
N ASP A 119 -6.57 -18.91 3.20
CA ASP A 119 -7.36 -19.75 4.12
C ASP A 119 -8.87 -19.50 4.01
N ALA A 120 -9.27 -18.22 3.95
CA ALA A 120 -10.68 -17.83 3.87
C ALA A 120 -11.33 -18.27 2.56
N ILE A 121 -10.56 -18.27 1.46
CA ILE A 121 -10.97 -18.76 0.15
C ILE A 121 -11.08 -20.28 0.17
N GLU A 122 -10.02 -20.99 0.58
CA GLU A 122 -9.98 -22.47 0.62
C GLU A 122 -11.13 -23.05 1.43
N THR A 123 -11.42 -22.46 2.59
CA THR A 123 -12.50 -22.91 3.48
C THR A 123 -13.89 -22.80 2.83
N ARG A 124 -14.03 -21.95 1.82
CA ARG A 124 -15.30 -21.70 1.10
C ARG A 124 -15.32 -22.25 -0.32
N LEU A 125 -14.26 -22.93 -0.76
CA LEU A 125 -14.30 -23.62 -2.04
C LEU A 125 -15.41 -24.67 -2.02
N PRO A 126 -16.20 -24.79 -3.11
CA PRO A 126 -17.16 -25.87 -3.23
C PRO A 126 -16.44 -27.21 -3.04
N LEU A 127 -16.98 -28.09 -2.20
CA LEU A 127 -16.50 -29.47 -2.11
C LEU A 127 -16.55 -30.06 -3.52
N GLN A 128 -15.39 -30.43 -4.06
CA GLN A 128 -15.32 -31.21 -5.29
C GLN A 128 -16.18 -32.46 -5.07
N GLN A 129 -17.36 -32.51 -5.70
CA GLN A 129 -18.11 -33.76 -5.76
C GLN A 129 -17.19 -34.80 -6.39
N PRO A 130 -17.12 -36.03 -5.86
CA PRO A 130 -16.33 -37.08 -6.50
C PRO A 130 -16.89 -37.27 -7.92
N ALA A 131 -16.15 -36.78 -8.90
CA ALA A 131 -16.55 -36.81 -10.29
C ALA A 131 -16.73 -38.27 -10.71
N SER A 132 -17.95 -38.61 -11.07
CA SER A 132 -18.26 -39.76 -11.92
C SER A 132 -17.44 -39.64 -13.20
N THR A 133 -16.42 -40.51 -13.28
CA THR A 133 -15.77 -41.08 -14.46
C THR A 133 -15.95 -40.41 -15.82
N GLU A 134 -15.66 -39.12 -15.96
CA GLU A 134 -15.34 -38.51 -17.25
C GLU A 134 -14.15 -37.55 -17.05
N SER A 135 -13.15 -37.71 -17.92
CA SER A 135 -11.83 -37.09 -17.86
C SER A 135 -11.91 -35.56 -18.02
N VAL A 136 -12.07 -34.86 -16.90
CA VAL A 136 -11.76 -33.43 -16.78
C VAL A 136 -10.25 -33.29 -16.60
N PRO A 137 -9.56 -32.38 -17.31
CA PRO A 137 -8.15 -32.11 -17.04
C PRO A 137 -8.01 -31.73 -15.57
N GLN A 138 -7.16 -32.45 -14.84
CA GLN A 138 -6.81 -32.08 -13.47
C GLN A 138 -6.29 -30.63 -13.50
N GLN A 139 -6.98 -29.70 -12.83
CA GLN A 139 -6.40 -28.40 -12.53
C GLN A 139 -5.10 -28.68 -11.76
N GLU A 140 -3.96 -28.37 -12.37
CA GLU A 140 -2.67 -28.48 -11.72
C GLU A 140 -2.71 -27.60 -10.47
N THR A 141 -2.38 -28.21 -9.32
CA THR A 141 -2.23 -27.47 -8.06
C THR A 141 -1.00 -26.60 -8.19
N ASP A 142 -1.21 -25.35 -8.60
CA ASP A 142 -0.12 -24.42 -8.82
C ASP A 142 0.25 -23.72 -7.51
N SER A 143 1.52 -23.87 -7.13
CA SER A 143 2.13 -22.97 -6.17
C SER A 143 2.19 -21.55 -6.78
N PRO A 144 2.15 -20.48 -5.96
CA PRO A 144 2.44 -19.14 -6.45
C PRO A 144 3.75 -19.11 -7.26
N PRO A 145 3.85 -18.28 -8.33
CA PRO A 145 4.99 -18.32 -9.23
C PRO A 145 6.32 -18.00 -8.52
N TRP A 146 6.27 -17.17 -7.48
CA TRP A 146 7.43 -16.82 -6.66
C TRP A 146 7.81 -17.87 -5.60
N SER A 147 7.15 -19.04 -5.57
CA SER A 147 7.59 -20.17 -4.76
C SER A 147 8.94 -20.74 -5.25
N ASP A 148 9.27 -20.54 -6.52
CA ASP A 148 10.62 -20.77 -7.05
C ASP A 148 11.43 -19.46 -6.99
N SER A 149 12.54 -19.48 -6.25
CA SER A 149 13.45 -18.33 -6.16
C SER A 149 14.02 -17.93 -7.53
N SER A 150 14.10 -18.85 -8.50
CA SER A 150 14.57 -18.55 -9.85
C SER A 150 13.63 -17.60 -10.59
N VAL A 151 12.32 -17.68 -10.30
CA VAL A 151 11.30 -16.80 -10.88
C VAL A 151 11.44 -15.38 -10.33
N LEU A 152 11.79 -15.20 -9.05
CA LEU A 152 12.08 -13.89 -8.48
C LEU A 152 13.30 -13.21 -9.13
N ASP A 153 14.34 -13.99 -9.42
CA ASP A 153 15.54 -13.50 -10.09
C ASP A 153 15.24 -13.15 -11.56
N ALA A 154 14.47 -13.99 -12.26
CA ALA A 154 14.04 -13.76 -13.64
C ALA A 154 13.07 -12.55 -13.76
N ALA A 155 12.22 -12.34 -12.77
CA ALA A 155 11.37 -11.15 -12.65
C ALA A 155 12.15 -9.89 -12.22
N HIS A 156 13.46 -10.02 -11.96
CA HIS A 156 14.34 -8.93 -11.56
C HIS A 156 13.91 -8.21 -10.27
N ILE A 157 13.27 -8.92 -9.34
CA ILE A 157 12.90 -8.37 -8.03
C ILE A 157 14.15 -8.35 -7.13
N PRO A 158 14.68 -7.18 -6.73
CA PRO A 158 15.97 -7.10 -6.06
C PRO A 158 15.94 -7.68 -4.63
N VAL A 159 17.05 -8.30 -4.24
CA VAL A 159 17.29 -8.72 -2.85
C VAL A 159 17.29 -7.50 -1.93
N GLY A 160 16.73 -7.65 -0.73
CA GLY A 160 16.63 -6.57 0.25
C GLY A 160 15.49 -5.59 -0.02
N THR A 161 14.54 -5.93 -0.90
CA THR A 161 13.27 -5.19 -1.07
C THR A 161 12.14 -5.88 -0.33
N PHE A 162 11.12 -5.10 0.07
CA PHE A 162 9.92 -5.65 0.69
C PHE A 162 9.23 -6.69 -0.19
N ALA A 163 9.07 -6.39 -1.49
CA ALA A 163 8.39 -7.28 -2.44
C ALA A 163 9.04 -8.67 -2.48
N ARG A 164 10.38 -8.73 -2.54
CA ARG A 164 11.11 -10.00 -2.49
C ARG A 164 10.93 -10.71 -1.16
N ALA A 165 11.08 -10.00 -0.04
CA ALA A 165 10.93 -10.59 1.28
C ALA A 165 9.52 -11.13 1.52
N PHE A 166 8.48 -10.44 1.06
CA PHE A 166 7.10 -10.90 1.08
C PHE A 166 6.89 -12.18 0.25
N CYS A 167 7.41 -12.22 -0.98
CA CYS A 167 7.34 -13.41 -1.82
C CYS A 167 8.07 -14.61 -1.20
N GLU A 168 9.29 -14.41 -0.70
CA GLU A 168 10.07 -15.46 -0.04
C GLU A 168 9.37 -15.97 1.23
N GLU A 169 8.78 -15.08 2.03
CA GLU A 169 8.08 -15.48 3.25
C GLU A 169 6.77 -16.22 2.96
N THR A 170 6.00 -15.78 1.96
CA THR A 170 4.78 -16.48 1.53
C THR A 170 5.09 -17.84 0.88
N ALA A 171 6.20 -17.96 0.15
CA ALA A 171 6.71 -19.22 -0.37
C ALA A 171 7.07 -20.21 0.76
N ARG A 172 7.71 -19.73 1.84
CA ARG A 172 8.04 -20.56 3.02
C ARG A 172 6.81 -21.11 3.74
N LEU A 173 5.67 -20.43 3.65
CA LEU A 173 4.42 -20.96 4.20
C LEU A 173 3.92 -22.20 3.43
N GLY A 174 4.51 -22.51 2.27
CA GLY A 174 4.42 -23.83 1.62
C GLY A 174 3.03 -24.21 1.13
N ARG A 175 2.27 -23.25 0.60
CA ARG A 175 0.88 -23.45 0.17
C ARG A 175 0.76 -23.67 -1.33
N ASN A 176 0.11 -24.77 -1.69
CA ASN A 176 -0.42 -24.99 -3.03
C ASN A 176 -1.82 -24.38 -3.11
N LEU A 177 -2.08 -23.56 -4.12
CA LEU A 177 -3.37 -22.90 -4.28
C LEU A 177 -4.15 -23.64 -5.36
N SER A 178 -5.35 -24.10 -5.02
CA SER A 178 -6.26 -24.77 -5.96
C SER A 178 -7.18 -23.79 -6.68
N PHE A 179 -6.86 -22.50 -6.64
CA PHE A 179 -7.68 -21.41 -7.15
C PHE A 179 -6.76 -20.27 -7.62
N GLN A 180 -7.29 -19.42 -8.49
CA GLN A 180 -6.52 -18.34 -9.11
C GLN A 180 -6.89 -16.96 -8.59
N TYR A 181 -8.19 -16.74 -8.32
CA TYR A 181 -8.73 -15.43 -7.96
C TYR A 181 -8.71 -15.22 -6.45
N ILE A 182 -8.05 -14.14 -6.02
CA ILE A 182 -7.90 -13.75 -4.61
C ILE A 182 -8.80 -12.57 -4.22
N ALA A 183 -9.33 -11.85 -5.22
CA ALA A 183 -10.35 -10.82 -5.07
C ALA A 183 -11.12 -10.68 -6.41
N PRO A 184 -12.24 -9.94 -6.47
CA PRO A 184 -13.04 -9.84 -7.69
C PRO A 184 -12.22 -9.34 -8.89
N GLY A 185 -12.04 -10.19 -9.90
CA GLY A 185 -11.23 -9.92 -11.09
C GLY A 185 -9.72 -9.77 -10.86
N ILE A 186 -9.21 -10.04 -9.65
CA ILE A 186 -7.79 -9.99 -9.29
C ILE A 186 -7.29 -11.40 -8.98
N ARG A 187 -6.20 -11.79 -9.63
CA ARG A 187 -5.66 -13.14 -9.59
C ARG A 187 -4.16 -13.18 -9.36
N ILE A 188 -3.69 -14.36 -8.99
CA ILE A 188 -2.26 -14.67 -8.94
C ILE A 188 -1.76 -14.84 -10.39
N PRO A 189 -0.65 -14.18 -10.77
CA PRO A 189 -0.09 -14.29 -12.12
C PRO A 189 0.51 -15.69 -12.36
N THR A 190 0.63 -16.07 -13.63
CA THR A 190 1.47 -17.20 -14.01
C THR A 190 2.95 -16.85 -13.83
N ALA A 191 3.85 -17.84 -13.91
CA ALA A 191 5.29 -17.58 -13.85
C ALA A 191 5.76 -16.66 -14.98
N GLU A 192 5.26 -16.86 -16.20
CA GLU A 192 5.61 -16.02 -17.36
C GLU A 192 5.14 -14.57 -17.18
N GLU A 193 3.91 -14.38 -16.69
CA GLU A 193 3.36 -13.04 -16.41
C GLU A 193 4.10 -12.35 -15.28
N PHE A 194 4.46 -13.10 -14.23
CA PHE A 194 5.20 -12.55 -13.10
C PHE A 194 6.64 -12.17 -13.49
N ILE A 195 7.28 -12.92 -14.38
CA ILE A 195 8.60 -12.59 -14.94
C ILE A 195 8.52 -11.32 -15.79
N ALA A 196 7.42 -11.12 -16.53
CA ALA A 196 7.18 -9.96 -17.39
C ALA A 196 6.80 -8.69 -16.60
N GLN A 197 7.65 -8.27 -15.65
CA GLN A 197 7.42 -7.06 -14.85
C GLN A 197 7.37 -5.79 -15.72
N PRO A 198 6.30 -4.99 -15.65
CA PRO A 198 6.04 -3.90 -16.60
C PRO A 198 7.05 -2.75 -16.56
N PHE A 199 7.78 -2.57 -15.45
CA PHE A 199 8.69 -1.44 -15.25
C PHE A 199 10.18 -1.78 -15.49
N TYR A 200 10.53 -3.05 -15.67
CA TYR A 200 11.93 -3.47 -15.70
C TYR A 200 12.73 -2.82 -16.83
N ALA A 201 12.18 -2.80 -18.04
CA ALA A 201 12.83 -2.16 -19.20
C ALA A 201 13.04 -0.65 -18.97
N ARG A 202 12.17 0.03 -18.22
CA ARG A 202 12.29 1.46 -17.92
C ARG A 202 13.40 1.74 -16.90
N HIS A 203 13.49 0.92 -15.85
CA HIS A 203 14.52 1.08 -14.83
C HIS A 203 15.94 0.87 -15.39
N THR A 204 16.12 -0.05 -16.34
CA THR A 204 17.44 -0.23 -16.98
C THR A 204 17.88 1.02 -17.77
N GLN A 205 16.94 1.77 -18.34
CA GLN A 205 17.21 3.04 -19.04
C GLN A 205 17.37 4.21 -18.08
N LYS A 206 16.61 4.23 -16.99
CA LYS A 206 16.60 5.31 -16.00
C LYS A 206 16.70 4.73 -14.57
N PRO A 207 17.91 4.43 -14.05
CA PRO A 207 18.10 3.69 -12.79
C PRO A 207 17.81 4.49 -11.51
N HIS A 208 17.34 5.73 -11.64
CA HIS A 208 16.90 6.55 -10.50
C HIS A 208 15.43 6.35 -10.15
N TYR A 209 14.65 5.71 -11.05
CA TYR A 209 13.22 5.51 -10.86
C TYR A 209 12.93 4.32 -9.97
N SER A 210 11.83 4.42 -9.23
CA SER A 210 11.31 3.32 -8.43
C SER A 210 10.91 2.15 -9.33
N MET A 211 11.15 0.92 -8.87
CA MET A 211 10.70 -0.31 -9.53
C MET A 211 9.50 -0.94 -8.81
N PRO A 212 8.26 -0.57 -9.16
CA PRO A 212 7.05 -1.22 -8.67
C PRO A 212 7.09 -2.73 -8.85
N GLY A 213 6.76 -3.47 -7.79
CA GLY A 213 6.52 -4.90 -7.91
C GLY A 213 5.07 -5.16 -8.30
N TYR A 214 4.82 -5.70 -9.50
CA TYR A 214 3.49 -6.14 -9.92
C TYR A 214 3.21 -7.52 -9.32
N LEU A 215 2.42 -7.55 -8.24
CA LEU A 215 2.19 -8.76 -7.45
C LEU A 215 0.98 -9.57 -7.93
N PHE A 216 -0.15 -8.89 -8.15
CA PHE A 216 -1.41 -9.54 -8.53
C PHE A 216 -2.00 -8.85 -9.76
N CYS A 217 -2.42 -9.64 -10.73
CA CYS A 217 -2.85 -9.17 -12.04
C CYS A 217 -4.37 -9.23 -12.22
N THR A 218 -4.86 -8.50 -13.21
CA THR A 218 -6.24 -8.61 -13.68
C THR A 218 -6.41 -9.74 -14.70
N GLU A 219 -7.67 -10.16 -14.92
CA GLU A 219 -8.02 -11.16 -15.94
C GLU A 219 -7.67 -10.70 -17.37
N ASP A 220 -7.76 -9.40 -17.64
CA ASP A 220 -7.52 -8.82 -18.97
C ASP A 220 -6.23 -7.97 -19.01
N PRO A 221 -5.11 -8.51 -19.51
CA PRO A 221 -3.89 -7.73 -19.75
C PRO A 221 -3.96 -6.86 -21.01
N GLU A 222 -4.91 -7.11 -21.92
CA GLU A 222 -5.12 -6.37 -23.18
C GLU A 222 -6.10 -5.19 -23.03
N ASN A 223 -6.67 -5.01 -21.85
CA ASN A 223 -7.32 -3.77 -21.44
C ASN A 223 -6.37 -2.99 -20.51
N PRO A 224 -5.22 -2.49 -21.06
CA PRO A 224 -4.38 -1.58 -20.32
C PRO A 224 -5.29 -0.43 -19.89
N SER A 225 -5.01 0.13 -18.73
CA SER A 225 -5.85 1.20 -18.23
C SER A 225 -5.62 2.45 -19.09
N ASN A 226 -6.30 2.51 -20.24
CA ASN A 226 -6.19 3.52 -21.28
C ASN A 226 -6.71 4.89 -20.78
N SER A 227 -7.24 4.91 -19.55
CA SER A 227 -7.61 6.12 -18.83
C SER A 227 -6.87 6.32 -17.51
N ALA A 228 -6.10 5.33 -17.01
CA ALA A 228 -5.28 5.47 -15.80
C ALA A 228 -4.09 6.36 -16.06
N THR A 229 -4.22 7.61 -15.67
CA THR A 229 -3.09 8.35 -15.14
C THR A 229 -3.18 8.15 -13.62
N PRO A 230 -2.37 7.29 -12.98
CA PRO A 230 -2.31 7.22 -11.53
C PRO A 230 -2.02 8.63 -11.02
N GLU A 231 -2.81 9.32 -10.19
CA GLU A 231 -2.61 10.76 -9.97
C GLU A 231 -1.17 11.18 -9.59
N SER A 232 -0.85 12.48 -9.79
CA SER A 232 0.50 13.10 -9.81
C SER A 232 1.38 12.90 -8.58
N VAL A 233 0.88 12.19 -7.57
CA VAL A 233 1.53 11.91 -6.29
C VAL A 233 2.04 10.46 -6.22
N THR A 234 1.64 9.62 -7.17
CA THR A 234 2.12 8.25 -7.25
C THR A 234 3.48 8.20 -7.97
N TRP A 235 4.41 7.49 -7.37
CA TRP A 235 5.76 7.16 -7.86
C TRP A 235 5.78 6.39 -9.21
N LEU A 236 4.61 6.15 -9.79
CA LEU A 236 4.36 5.54 -11.10
C LEU A 236 4.28 6.58 -12.25
N TYR A 237 4.37 7.87 -11.93
CA TYR A 237 3.98 8.96 -12.82
C TYR A 237 5.11 9.53 -13.67
N HIS A 238 5.63 8.81 -14.67
CA HIS A 238 6.64 9.45 -15.54
C HIS A 238 6.65 9.16 -17.04
N ASP A 239 5.74 8.37 -17.61
CA ASP A 239 5.63 8.26 -19.08
C ASP A 239 4.15 8.02 -19.48
N GLU A 240 3.70 8.60 -20.60
CA GLU A 240 2.31 8.56 -21.16
C GLU A 240 1.82 7.15 -21.58
N GLU A 241 2.52 6.10 -21.16
CA GLU A 241 2.24 4.72 -21.51
C GLU A 241 1.35 4.08 -20.45
N ALA A 242 0.23 3.52 -20.91
CA ALA A 242 -0.70 2.82 -20.05
C ALA A 242 -0.01 1.66 -19.31
N ILE A 243 -0.35 1.53 -18.01
CA ILE A 243 0.15 0.46 -17.16
C ILE A 243 -0.94 -0.61 -16.97
N PRO A 244 -0.57 -1.88 -16.79
CA PRO A 244 -1.54 -2.92 -16.48
C PRO A 244 -2.32 -2.59 -15.19
N ALA A 245 -3.58 -3.04 -15.13
CA ALA A 245 -4.35 -2.96 -13.91
C ALA A 245 -3.94 -4.09 -12.95
N GLY A 246 -4.07 -3.86 -11.64
CA GLY A 246 -3.77 -4.84 -10.60
C GLY A 246 -3.11 -4.22 -9.38
N LEU A 247 -2.49 -5.06 -8.53
CA LEU A 247 -1.89 -4.63 -7.27
C LEU A 247 -0.37 -4.50 -7.39
N TYR A 248 0.13 -3.32 -7.05
CA TYR A 248 1.55 -2.97 -7.11
C TYR A 248 2.10 -2.64 -5.72
N THR A 249 3.26 -3.18 -5.34
CA THR A 249 4.01 -2.73 -4.15
C THR A 249 4.92 -1.57 -4.48
N LYS A 250 5.10 -0.65 -3.52
CA LYS A 250 6.03 0.47 -3.63
C LYS A 250 7.43 -0.03 -4.01
N GLY A 251 7.96 0.56 -5.05
CA GLY A 251 9.23 0.14 -5.62
C GLY A 251 10.41 0.73 -4.88
N HIS A 252 11.56 0.12 -5.11
CA HIS A 252 12.83 0.63 -4.62
C HIS A 252 13.28 1.84 -5.45
N SER A 253 13.28 3.05 -4.88
CA SER A 253 13.87 4.25 -5.49
C SER A 253 15.03 4.75 -4.65
N ARG A 254 16.12 5.26 -5.24
CA ARG A 254 17.23 5.86 -4.47
C ARG A 254 16.85 7.16 -3.74
N MET A 255 15.68 7.73 -4.01
CA MET A 255 15.28 9.08 -3.55
C MET A 255 14.17 9.08 -2.49
N SER A 256 13.39 8.00 -2.35
CA SER A 256 12.29 7.89 -1.37
C SER A 256 11.99 6.41 -1.10
N GLN A 257 12.70 5.81 -0.14
CA GLN A 257 12.58 4.38 0.20
C GLN A 257 11.72 4.12 1.43
N LEU A 258 11.09 5.17 1.99
CA LEU A 258 10.24 5.00 3.15
C LEU A 258 9.03 4.14 2.80
N CYS A 259 8.81 3.13 3.63
CA CYS A 259 7.64 2.26 3.64
C CYS A 259 7.41 1.51 2.32
N GLN A 260 8.36 0.63 1.97
CA GLN A 260 8.25 -0.26 0.80
C GLN A 260 7.11 -1.29 0.91
N ASP A 261 6.55 -1.47 2.10
CA ASP A 261 5.39 -2.31 2.38
C ASP A 261 4.05 -1.70 1.93
N SER A 262 4.08 -0.46 1.44
CA SER A 262 2.97 0.20 0.75
C SER A 262 2.55 -0.49 -0.55
N CYS A 263 1.28 -0.38 -0.93
CA CYS A 263 0.76 -0.82 -2.22
C CYS A 263 -0.29 0.12 -2.82
N HIS A 264 -0.58 -0.08 -4.12
CA HIS A 264 -1.68 0.54 -4.84
C HIS A 264 -2.44 -0.50 -5.64
N LEU A 265 -3.77 -0.47 -5.54
CA LEU A 265 -4.65 -1.18 -6.45
C LEU A 265 -5.04 -0.24 -7.59
N ILE A 266 -4.67 -0.61 -8.80
CA ILE A 266 -4.92 0.17 -10.02
C ILE A 266 -6.01 -0.54 -10.80
N LEU A 267 -7.15 0.13 -10.99
CA LEU A 267 -8.26 -0.41 -11.77
C LEU A 267 -8.19 0.03 -13.24
N PRO A 268 -8.75 -0.75 -14.19
CA PRO A 268 -8.77 -0.40 -15.61
C PRO A 268 -9.83 0.68 -15.94
N PHE A 269 -10.61 1.09 -14.95
CA PHE A 269 -11.62 2.14 -15.07
C PHE A 269 -11.50 3.12 -13.91
N LYS A 270 -12.04 4.31 -14.13
CA LYS A 270 -12.20 5.33 -13.08
C LYS A 270 -13.60 5.26 -12.46
N PHE A 271 -13.69 5.66 -11.20
CA PHE A 271 -14.92 5.78 -10.42
C PHE A 271 -14.68 6.68 -9.20
N GLY A 272 -15.73 7.11 -8.50
CA GLY A 272 -15.63 8.00 -7.33
C GLY A 272 -16.52 9.24 -7.43
N SER A 273 -16.97 9.61 -8.63
CA SER A 273 -17.82 10.79 -8.86
C SER A 273 -19.22 10.72 -8.25
N ASN A 274 -19.71 9.55 -7.79
CA ASN A 274 -20.97 9.50 -7.03
C ASN A 274 -20.81 10.08 -5.61
N GLY A 275 -19.58 10.27 -5.15
CA GLY A 275 -19.29 10.91 -3.87
C GLY A 275 -19.51 10.02 -2.66
N TRP A 276 -19.50 8.70 -2.83
CA TRP A 276 -19.54 7.71 -1.73
C TRP A 276 -18.19 7.07 -1.45
N ALA A 277 -17.32 6.97 -2.45
CA ALA A 277 -15.96 6.46 -2.26
C ALA A 277 -15.17 7.37 -1.30
N ARG A 278 -14.41 6.74 -0.39
CA ARG A 278 -13.67 7.43 0.68
C ARG A 278 -12.24 6.94 0.80
N LEU A 279 -11.33 7.90 0.97
CA LEU A 279 -9.99 7.68 1.50
C LEU A 279 -10.07 7.31 2.99
N SER A 280 -8.97 6.83 3.58
CA SER A 280 -8.99 6.41 5.00
C SER A 280 -9.26 7.57 5.97
N ASP A 281 -8.93 8.80 5.59
CA ASP A 281 -9.24 10.04 6.32
C ASP A 281 -10.69 10.51 6.17
N LEU A 282 -11.52 9.76 5.45
CA LEU A 282 -12.93 10.06 5.13
C LEU A 282 -13.11 11.20 4.12
N GLU A 283 -12.05 11.63 3.44
CA GLU A 283 -12.17 12.52 2.30
C GLU A 283 -12.59 11.76 1.03
N VAL A 284 -13.11 12.51 0.06
CA VAL A 284 -13.60 11.96 -1.22
C VAL A 284 -12.44 11.64 -2.16
N PHE A 285 -12.71 10.78 -3.14
CA PHE A 285 -11.76 10.44 -4.19
C PHE A 285 -11.41 11.61 -5.11
N GLY A 286 -10.16 11.63 -5.58
CA GLY A 286 -9.60 12.66 -6.47
C GLY A 286 -9.46 14.03 -5.83
N MET A 287 -9.50 14.09 -4.49
CA MET A 287 -9.16 15.29 -3.73
C MET A 287 -7.71 15.67 -3.97
N LYS A 288 -7.47 16.95 -4.31
CA LYS A 288 -6.12 17.48 -4.42
C LYS A 288 -5.73 18.30 -3.18
N PRO A 289 -4.43 18.38 -2.89
CA PRO A 289 -3.91 19.13 -1.74
C PRO A 289 -4.46 20.57 -1.64
N TRP A 290 -4.57 21.25 -2.79
CA TRP A 290 -4.95 22.66 -2.90
C TRP A 290 -6.44 22.88 -3.21
N ASP A 291 -7.28 21.85 -3.10
CA ASP A 291 -8.71 22.01 -3.31
C ASP A 291 -9.35 22.61 -2.05
N ASP A 292 -9.78 23.88 -2.13
CA ASP A 292 -10.54 24.57 -1.05
C ASP A 292 -11.86 23.86 -0.71
N ARG A 293 -12.41 23.13 -1.69
CA ARG A 293 -13.62 22.30 -1.59
C ARG A 293 -13.43 21.08 -2.48
N PRO A 294 -13.03 19.93 -1.92
CA PRO A 294 -12.80 18.75 -2.71
C PRO A 294 -14.14 18.28 -3.30
N GLU A 295 -14.19 18.18 -4.61
CA GLU A 295 -15.32 17.58 -5.33
C GLU A 295 -14.97 16.13 -5.66
N PRO A 296 -15.91 15.18 -5.46
CA PRO A 296 -15.66 13.80 -5.84
C PRO A 296 -15.31 13.69 -7.31
N ALA A 297 -14.22 12.99 -7.62
CA ALA A 297 -13.77 12.78 -8.97
C ALA A 297 -13.55 11.30 -9.28
N ASP A 298 -13.68 10.99 -10.57
CA ASP A 298 -13.39 9.67 -11.10
C ASP A 298 -11.88 9.44 -11.15
N VAL A 299 -11.41 8.52 -10.31
CA VAL A 299 -10.01 8.09 -10.17
C VAL A 299 -9.95 6.56 -10.19
N ASN A 300 -8.75 6.01 -10.31
CA ASN A 300 -8.56 4.57 -10.47
C ASN A 300 -7.47 3.96 -9.58
N ALA A 301 -6.85 4.77 -8.72
CA ALA A 301 -5.74 4.36 -7.85
C ALA A 301 -5.93 4.75 -6.36
N ASP A 302 -7.00 5.48 -6.03
CA ASP A 302 -7.27 6.00 -4.68
C ASP A 302 -7.92 4.99 -3.74
N LEU A 303 -8.41 3.87 -4.29
CA LEU A 303 -9.03 2.82 -3.49
C LEU A 303 -8.05 2.31 -2.42
N TYR A 304 -8.53 2.31 -1.18
CA TYR A 304 -7.79 2.01 0.04
C TYR A 304 -6.74 3.03 0.49
N GLN A 305 -6.47 4.09 -0.28
CA GLN A 305 -5.41 5.05 0.07
C GLN A 305 -5.79 5.89 1.30
N PRO A 306 -4.81 6.31 2.12
CA PRO A 306 -5.10 6.88 3.41
C PRO A 306 -5.42 8.36 3.45
N GLY A 307 -5.19 9.09 2.35
CA GLY A 307 -5.29 10.55 2.34
C GLY A 307 -4.31 11.20 3.31
N TYR A 308 -4.73 12.27 3.97
CA TYR A 308 -3.94 13.01 4.95
C TYR A 308 -4.05 12.35 6.33
N ASN A 309 -3.12 11.44 6.61
CA ASN A 309 -3.13 10.67 7.85
C ASN A 309 -2.80 11.54 9.10
N GLY A 310 -1.99 12.59 8.95
CA GLY A 310 -1.65 13.53 10.02
C GLY A 310 -0.50 13.10 10.94
N PHE A 311 0.03 11.88 10.80
CA PHE A 311 1.11 11.36 11.63
C PHE A 311 2.47 11.45 10.93
N ILE A 312 2.50 11.17 9.63
CA ILE A 312 3.72 11.10 8.80
C ILE A 312 3.47 11.74 7.42
N PRO A 313 4.51 11.94 6.58
CA PRO A 313 4.32 12.35 5.20
C PRO A 313 3.31 11.47 4.44
N LEU A 314 2.81 11.98 3.31
CA LEU A 314 1.88 11.25 2.46
C LEU A 314 2.46 9.87 2.13
N HIS A 315 1.73 8.86 2.59
CA HIS A 315 2.14 7.47 2.59
C HIS A 315 0.98 6.65 2.05
N SER A 316 1.27 5.59 1.30
CA SER A 316 0.24 4.77 0.69
C SER A 316 -0.25 3.70 1.65
N VAL A 317 -1.32 2.98 1.29
CA VAL A 317 -1.83 1.93 2.17
C VAL A 317 -0.84 0.77 2.28
N ARG A 318 -0.65 0.22 3.49
CA ARG A 318 0.20 -0.96 3.71
C ARG A 318 -0.47 -2.23 3.14
N LEU A 319 0.31 -3.10 2.48
CA LEU A 319 -0.19 -4.30 1.80
C LEU A 319 -1.05 -5.18 2.70
N HIS A 320 -0.61 -5.43 3.94
CA HIS A 320 -1.35 -6.27 4.87
C HIS A 320 -2.76 -5.74 5.18
N LYS A 321 -3.00 -4.41 5.16
CA LYS A 321 -4.32 -3.82 5.41
C LYS A 321 -5.29 -4.14 4.27
N VAL A 322 -4.83 -4.02 3.02
CA VAL A 322 -5.61 -4.38 1.83
C VAL A 322 -5.96 -5.87 1.85
N LEU A 323 -4.96 -6.75 2.05
CA LEU A 323 -5.18 -8.19 2.11
C LEU A 323 -6.09 -8.62 3.27
N THR A 324 -5.99 -7.94 4.41
CA THR A 324 -6.88 -8.17 5.56
C THR A 324 -8.32 -7.79 5.23
N ASN A 325 -8.53 -6.62 4.63
CA ASN A 325 -9.87 -6.19 4.20
C ASN A 325 -10.49 -7.18 3.21
N TRP A 326 -9.70 -7.69 2.24
CA TRP A 326 -10.17 -8.69 1.27
C TRP A 326 -10.57 -10.00 1.96
N ALA A 327 -9.78 -10.48 2.93
CA ALA A 327 -10.12 -11.66 3.72
C ALA A 327 -11.45 -11.45 4.47
N GLU A 328 -11.65 -10.28 5.08
CA GLU A 328 -12.89 -9.94 5.78
C GLU A 328 -14.12 -9.93 4.86
N ARG A 329 -13.98 -9.52 3.59
CA ARG A 329 -15.10 -9.58 2.62
C ARG A 329 -15.55 -11.01 2.36
N ILE A 330 -14.60 -11.93 2.24
CA ILE A 330 -14.89 -13.36 2.07
C ILE A 330 -15.47 -13.94 3.36
N GLU A 331 -14.86 -13.61 4.50
CA GLU A 331 -15.27 -14.09 5.81
C GLU A 331 -16.70 -13.71 6.16
N SER A 332 -17.07 -12.46 5.83
CA SER A 332 -18.41 -11.89 6.04
C SER A 332 -19.44 -12.35 4.99
N GLY A 333 -19.01 -13.06 3.94
CA GLY A 333 -19.88 -13.51 2.85
C GLY A 333 -20.25 -12.42 1.84
N ASP A 334 -19.62 -11.24 1.88
CA ASP A 334 -19.80 -10.19 0.88
C ASP A 334 -19.28 -10.64 -0.49
N TRP A 335 -18.21 -11.44 -0.49
CA TRP A 335 -17.61 -12.00 -1.68
C TRP A 335 -17.90 -13.51 -1.75
N ILE A 336 -18.47 -13.91 -2.89
CA ILE A 336 -18.79 -15.31 -3.18
C ILE A 336 -17.51 -15.99 -3.65
N VAL A 337 -17.27 -17.21 -3.17
CA VAL A 337 -16.15 -18.06 -3.62
C VAL A 337 -16.70 -19.18 -4.50
N THR A 338 -16.02 -19.42 -5.61
CA THR A 338 -16.31 -20.47 -6.61
C THR A 338 -15.11 -21.41 -6.72
N GLU A 339 -15.20 -22.41 -7.59
CA GLU A 339 -14.10 -23.35 -7.87
C GLU A 339 -12.78 -22.67 -8.26
N ASN A 340 -12.82 -21.49 -8.90
CA ASN A 340 -11.63 -20.74 -9.32
C ASN A 340 -11.17 -19.68 -8.31
N GLY A 341 -11.80 -19.61 -7.13
CA GLY A 341 -11.53 -18.61 -6.09
C GLY A 341 -12.62 -17.55 -5.99
N VAL A 342 -12.25 -16.32 -5.63
CA VAL A 342 -13.21 -15.23 -5.44
C VAL A 342 -13.90 -14.87 -6.75
N ALA A 343 -15.23 -14.87 -6.74
CA ALA A 343 -16.07 -14.53 -7.88
C ALA A 343 -16.46 -13.06 -7.92
N GLY A 344 -16.91 -12.65 -9.11
CA GLY A 344 -17.17 -11.26 -9.46
C GLY A 344 -15.99 -10.72 -10.24
N GLY A 345 -16.27 -10.09 -11.38
CA GLY A 345 -15.24 -9.40 -12.16
C GLY A 345 -14.88 -8.05 -11.54
N LEU A 346 -14.06 -7.30 -12.26
CA LEU A 346 -13.58 -5.98 -11.81
C LEU A 346 -14.71 -4.98 -11.56
N GLU A 347 -15.87 -5.12 -12.21
CA GLU A 347 -17.02 -4.23 -11.99
C GLU A 347 -17.53 -4.25 -10.54
N LYS A 348 -17.23 -5.30 -9.77
CA LYS A 348 -17.57 -5.38 -8.34
C LYS A 348 -16.94 -4.24 -7.52
N TRP A 349 -15.77 -3.75 -7.92
CA TRP A 349 -15.10 -2.62 -7.25
C TRP A 349 -15.91 -1.32 -7.29
N ARG A 350 -16.88 -1.16 -8.20
CA ARG A 350 -17.75 0.04 -8.25
C ARG A 350 -18.69 0.14 -7.05
N GLU A 351 -18.93 -0.95 -6.34
CA GLU A 351 -19.70 -0.93 -5.09
C GLU A 351 -19.07 0.01 -4.05
N ALA A 352 -17.75 0.27 -4.14
CA ALA A 352 -17.04 1.21 -3.29
C ALA A 352 -17.54 2.66 -3.42
N ASP A 353 -18.23 3.02 -4.50
CA ASP A 353 -18.83 4.35 -4.71
C ASP A 353 -20.37 4.29 -4.73
N THR A 354 -20.92 3.51 -3.79
CA THR A 354 -22.36 3.41 -3.51
C THR A 354 -22.63 3.67 -2.04
N GLU A 355 -23.84 4.19 -1.74
CA GLU A 355 -24.29 4.47 -0.36
C GLU A 355 -24.17 3.26 0.57
N ASP A 356 -24.58 2.09 0.09
CA ASP A 356 -24.58 0.85 0.87
C ASP A 356 -23.22 0.12 0.90
N GLY A 357 -22.35 0.40 -0.07
CA GLY A 357 -21.14 -0.39 -0.32
C GLY A 357 -19.84 0.22 0.18
N TRP A 358 -19.72 1.55 0.22
CA TRP A 358 -18.41 2.22 0.41
C TRP A 358 -17.66 1.80 1.68
N GLN A 359 -18.37 1.58 2.79
CA GLN A 359 -17.77 1.19 4.08
C GLN A 359 -17.02 -0.14 4.01
N LYS A 360 -17.40 -1.03 3.08
CA LYS A 360 -16.75 -2.33 2.88
C LYS A 360 -15.35 -2.18 2.30
N TYR A 361 -15.14 -1.12 1.53
CA TYR A 361 -13.92 -0.82 0.80
C TYR A 361 -13.12 0.33 1.43
N TRP A 362 -13.57 0.83 2.58
CA TRP A 362 -12.86 1.81 3.39
C TRP A 362 -11.99 1.10 4.44
N ILE A 363 -10.73 1.52 4.55
CA ILE A 363 -9.82 1.05 5.59
C ILE A 363 -9.66 2.18 6.61
N PRO A 364 -9.86 1.93 7.91
CA PRO A 364 -9.62 2.94 8.92
C PRO A 364 -8.16 3.40 8.93
N LEU A 365 -7.95 4.70 9.13
CA LEU A 365 -6.64 5.25 9.42
C LEU A 365 -6.06 4.57 10.67
N ALA A 366 -4.86 4.05 10.51
CA ALA A 366 -3.99 3.59 11.58
C ALA A 366 -2.55 3.70 11.08
N TRP A 367 -1.57 3.67 11.99
CA TRP A 367 -0.22 3.35 11.57
C TRP A 367 -0.24 2.03 10.82
#